data_AF-A0A8S4A8C8-F1
#
_entry.id   AF-A0A8S4A8C8-F1
#
_cell.length_a   1.000
_cell.length_b   1.000
_cell.length_c   1.000
_cell.angle_alpha   90.00
_cell.angle_beta   90.00
_cell.angle_gamma   90.00
#
_symmetry.space_group_name_H-M   'P 1'
#
loop_
_entity.id
_entity.type
_entity.pdbx_description
1 polymer ?
#
loop_
_entity_poly.entity_id
_entity_poly.type
_entity_poly.pdbx_seq_one_letter_code
_entity_poly.pdbx_strand_id
1 'polypeptide(L)'
;LEQMHALSEPTYCRLKHNKNPALLSKLNDLENVLAVLKSCQKQQDKIMSEAKLLQIMIYKRRRQLRSEKSLQLVRRVQACLKRASTFGRLFTLIDDIHKDLLSAVAEMKKNDVVYLPAQQTWSYLLYLQLQYLKLLDINRSYCIAAFNHLSCQFATGMLIPQMVIFMGIMARIWLLSGSIAEKIQSCYGLVYVSREHFSRTNSAW
;
A
#
# COMPACT_ATOMS: atom_id res chain seq x y z
N LEU A 1 9.12 6.06 18.25
CA LEU A 1 8.46 6.21 16.91
C LEU A 1 8.16 7.69 16.65
N GLU A 2 8.78 8.66 17.31
CA GLU A 2 10.08 9.28 16.97
C GLU A 2 10.34 9.39 15.46
N GLN A 3 10.03 10.59 14.96
CA GLN A 3 10.60 11.30 13.82
C GLN A 3 11.23 10.41 12.73
N MET A 4 10.37 9.80 11.92
CA MET A 4 10.75 9.54 10.54
C MET A 4 10.83 10.91 9.85
N HIS A 5 12.05 11.43 9.64
CA HIS A 5 12.27 12.54 8.72
C HIS A 5 11.52 12.19 7.43
N ALA A 6 10.51 12.99 7.10
CA ALA A 6 9.81 12.87 5.83
C ALA A 6 10.83 13.18 4.74
N LEU A 7 11.39 12.14 4.13
CA LEU A 7 12.14 12.29 2.88
C LEU A 7 11.22 13.05 1.94
N SER A 8 11.65 14.24 1.52
CA SER A 8 10.91 15.03 0.56
C SER A 8 10.72 14.20 -0.70
N GLU A 9 9.54 14.29 -1.30
CA GLU A 9 9.29 13.63 -2.57
C GLU A 9 10.26 14.16 -3.63
N PRO A 10 10.99 13.28 -4.35
CA PRO A 10 11.87 13.74 -5.43
C PRO A 10 11.03 14.31 -6.57
N THR A 11 11.56 15.30 -7.27
CA THR A 11 10.94 15.80 -8.50
C THR A 11 10.78 14.66 -9.49
N TYR A 12 9.56 14.48 -10.01
CA TYR A 12 9.30 13.46 -11.02
C TYR A 12 9.96 13.86 -12.34
N CYS A 13 11.04 13.17 -12.69
CA CYS A 13 11.85 13.47 -13.87
C CYS A 13 11.97 12.23 -14.76
N ARG A 14 11.84 12.45 -16.07
CA ARG A 14 12.08 11.43 -17.09
C ARG A 14 13.41 11.70 -17.78
N LEU A 15 14.28 10.69 -17.82
CA LEU A 15 15.61 10.79 -18.38
C LEU A 15 15.73 10.00 -19.68
N LYS A 16 16.56 10.51 -20.58
CA LYS A 16 16.85 9.89 -21.88
C LYS A 16 17.65 8.60 -21.67
N HIS A 17 17.18 7.52 -22.27
CA HIS A 17 17.86 6.22 -22.29
C HIS A 17 18.02 5.76 -23.74
N ASN A 18 19.21 5.25 -24.07
CA ASN A 18 19.47 4.66 -25.37
C ASN A 18 18.94 3.22 -25.41
N LYS A 19 18.59 2.76 -26.59
CA LYS A 19 18.12 1.40 -26.83
C LYS A 19 19.16 0.38 -26.39
N ASN A 20 18.78 -0.45 -25.42
CA ASN A 20 19.57 -1.55 -24.92
C ASN A 20 18.68 -2.80 -24.83
N PRO A 21 19.00 -3.91 -25.54
CA PRO A 21 18.18 -5.14 -25.50
C PRO A 21 17.99 -5.70 -24.09
N ALA A 22 19.01 -5.59 -23.23
CA ALA A 22 18.92 -6.02 -21.83
C ALA A 22 17.92 -5.17 -21.04
N LEU A 23 17.88 -3.86 -21.31
CA LEU A 23 16.91 -2.94 -20.71
C LEU A 23 15.49 -3.31 -21.14
N LEU A 24 15.25 -3.60 -22.43
CA LEU A 24 13.92 -3.96 -22.94
C LEU A 24 13.32 -5.18 -22.23
N SER A 25 14.11 -6.24 -22.02
CA SER A 25 13.64 -7.42 -21.25
C SER A 25 13.24 -7.04 -19.83
N LYS A 26 14.01 -6.17 -19.17
CA LYS A 26 13.72 -5.69 -17.81
C LYS A 26 12.49 -4.79 -17.74
N LEU A 27 12.22 -3.99 -18.78
CA LEU A 27 11.01 -3.16 -18.84
C LEU A 27 9.75 -4.03 -18.89
N ASN A 28 9.76 -5.12 -19.67
CA ASN A 28 8.63 -6.06 -19.71
C ASN A 28 8.42 -6.75 -18.34
N ASP A 29 9.51 -7.15 -17.66
CA ASP A 29 9.41 -7.71 -16.30
C ASP A 29 8.80 -6.70 -15.32
N LEU A 30 9.25 -5.45 -15.38
CA LEU A 30 8.75 -4.36 -14.54
C LEU A 30 7.30 -4.00 -14.83
N GLU A 31 6.88 -4.05 -16.09
CA GLU A 31 5.47 -3.85 -16.48
C GLU A 31 4.57 -4.84 -15.76
N ASN A 32 4.91 -6.13 -15.79
CA ASN A 32 4.17 -7.18 -15.08
C ASN A 32 4.14 -6.93 -13.57
N VAL A 33 5.27 -6.53 -12.98
CA VAL A 33 5.37 -6.19 -11.56
C VAL A 33 4.44 -5.02 -11.20
N LEU A 34 4.44 -3.96 -12.00
CA LEU A 34 3.58 -2.80 -11.76
C LEU A 34 2.10 -3.11 -11.99
N ALA A 35 1.76 -3.99 -12.92
CA ALA A 35 0.39 -4.48 -13.10
C ALA A 35 -0.11 -5.22 -11.85
N VAL A 36 0.73 -6.06 -11.24
CA VAL A 36 0.43 -6.73 -9.96
C VAL A 36 0.22 -5.70 -8.86
N LEU A 37 1.12 -4.72 -8.71
CA LEU A 37 1.01 -3.66 -7.71
C LEU A 37 -0.23 -2.78 -7.91
N LYS A 38 -0.59 -2.48 -9.16
CA LYS A 38 -1.80 -1.75 -9.52
C LYS A 38 -3.06 -2.54 -9.13
N SER A 39 -3.04 -3.87 -9.22
CA SER A 39 -4.14 -4.72 -8.76
C SER A 39 -4.41 -4.58 -7.25
N CYS A 40 -3.38 -4.24 -6.45
CA CYS A 40 -3.52 -3.99 -5.02
C CYS A 40 -4.36 -2.74 -4.72
N GLN A 41 -4.46 -1.78 -5.64
CA GLN A 41 -5.28 -0.58 -5.47
C GLN A 41 -6.74 -0.95 -5.21
N LYS A 42 -7.30 -1.89 -5.99
CA LYS A 42 -8.68 -2.37 -5.81
C LYS A 42 -8.90 -3.02 -4.44
N GLN A 43 -7.89 -3.71 -3.91
CA GLN A 43 -7.95 -4.29 -2.57
C GLN A 43 -7.88 -3.20 -1.49
N GLN A 44 -7.02 -2.19 -1.68
CA GLN A 44 -6.95 -1.03 -0.80
C GLN A 44 -8.28 -0.27 -0.77
N ASP A 45 -8.93 -0.07 -1.91
CA ASP A 45 -10.25 0.59 -1.97
C ASP A 45 -11.31 -0.18 -1.16
N LYS A 46 -11.26 -1.52 -1.21
CA LYS A 46 -12.09 -2.38 -0.35
C LYS A 46 -11.78 -2.16 1.13
N ILE A 47 -10.50 -2.14 1.53
CA ILE A 47 -10.12 -1.82 2.93
C ILE A 47 -10.67 -0.45 3.34
N MET A 48 -10.60 0.56 2.46
CA MET A 48 -11.12 1.89 2.75
C MET A 48 -12.65 1.92 2.88
N SER A 49 -13.37 1.10 2.11
CA SER A 49 -14.82 0.93 2.30
C SER A 49 -15.16 0.31 3.66
N GLU A 50 -14.42 -0.71 4.09
CA GLU A 50 -14.54 -1.30 5.43
C GLU A 50 -14.22 -0.29 6.53
N ALA A 51 -13.18 0.55 6.33
CA ALA A 51 -12.82 1.62 7.25
C ALA A 51 -13.95 2.65 7.43
N LYS A 52 -14.69 2.97 6.36
CA LYS A 52 -15.86 3.86 6.43
C LYS A 52 -17.00 3.22 7.23
N LEU A 53 -17.30 1.94 6.97
CA LEU A 53 -18.31 1.19 7.74
C LEU A 53 -17.93 1.12 9.22
N LEU A 54 -16.66 0.82 9.51
CA LEU A 54 -16.13 0.75 10.86
C LEU A 54 -16.27 2.09 11.59
N GLN A 55 -15.96 3.20 10.92
CA GLN A 55 -16.14 4.55 11.48
C GLN A 55 -17.59 4.83 11.87
N ILE A 56 -18.55 4.49 11.01
CA ILE A 56 -19.99 4.67 11.28
C ILE A 56 -20.40 3.85 12.50
N MET A 57 -19.94 2.59 12.60
CA MET A 57 -20.24 1.73 13.74
C MET A 57 -19.64 2.24 15.04
N ILE A 58 -18.37 2.65 15.03
CA ILE A 58 -17.71 3.26 16.20
C ILE A 58 -18.49 4.49 16.67
N TYR A 59 -18.92 5.34 15.74
CA TYR A 59 -19.68 6.54 16.05
C TYR A 59 -21.01 6.20 16.73
N LYS A 60 -21.82 5.31 16.13
CA LYS A 60 -23.12 4.89 16.68
C LYS A 60 -23.01 4.26 18.06
N ARG A 61 -21.88 3.63 18.41
CA ARG A 61 -21.67 2.93 19.69
C ARG A 61 -20.79 3.67 20.68
N ARG A 62 -20.38 4.90 20.38
CA ARG A 62 -19.44 5.67 21.20
C ARG A 62 -19.92 5.87 22.64
N ARG A 63 -21.23 6.01 22.86
CA ARG A 63 -21.81 6.20 24.20
C ARG A 63 -21.94 4.90 24.98
N GLN A 64 -22.31 3.81 24.32
CA GLN A 64 -22.59 2.51 24.98
C GLN A 64 -21.32 1.76 25.38
N LEU A 65 -20.25 1.83 24.59
CA LEU A 65 -19.05 1.02 24.77
C LEU A 65 -17.80 1.89 24.94
N ARG A 66 -17.93 3.06 25.57
CA ARG A 66 -16.87 4.09 25.61
C ARG A 66 -15.58 3.56 26.27
N SER A 67 -15.73 2.87 27.39
CA SER A 67 -14.67 2.31 28.23
C SER A 67 -14.22 0.92 27.79
N GLU A 68 -15.00 0.25 26.93
CA GLU A 68 -14.75 -1.12 26.52
C GLU A 68 -13.43 -1.25 25.76
N LYS A 69 -12.58 -2.17 26.22
CA LYS A 69 -11.28 -2.46 25.60
C LYS A 69 -11.44 -2.90 24.14
N SER A 70 -12.49 -3.65 23.83
CA SER A 70 -12.83 -4.07 22.47
C SER A 70 -13.00 -2.85 21.53
N LEU A 71 -13.75 -1.83 21.96
CA LEU A 71 -13.93 -0.61 21.16
C LEU A 71 -12.64 0.22 21.06
N GLN A 72 -11.81 0.24 22.11
CA GLN A 72 -10.51 0.92 22.04
C GLN A 72 -9.58 0.27 20.99
N LEU A 73 -9.55 -1.06 20.92
CA LEU A 73 -8.77 -1.79 19.91
C LEU A 73 -9.30 -1.56 18.50
N VAL A 74 -10.62 -1.58 18.33
CA VAL A 74 -11.27 -1.25 17.05
C VAL A 74 -10.94 0.20 16.61
N ARG A 75 -10.88 1.16 17.54
CA ARG A 75 -10.43 2.54 17.23
C ARG A 75 -8.96 2.60 16.80
N ARG A 76 -8.09 1.74 17.33
CA ARG A 76 -6.68 1.66 16.88
C ARG A 76 -6.57 1.17 15.45
N VAL A 77 -7.37 0.16 15.07
CA VAL A 77 -7.48 -0.28 13.68
C VAL A 77 -7.93 0.90 12.80
N GLN A 78 -9.00 1.61 13.18
CA GLN A 78 -9.47 2.77 12.42
C GLN A 78 -8.41 3.88 12.27
N ALA A 79 -7.67 4.18 13.34
CA ALA A 79 -6.60 5.17 13.30
C ALA A 79 -5.45 4.72 12.39
N CYS A 80 -5.15 3.42 12.34
CA CYS A 80 -4.18 2.85 11.41
C CYS A 80 -4.65 2.98 9.96
N LEU A 81 -5.91 2.63 9.68
CA LEU A 81 -6.50 2.75 8.34
C LEU A 81 -6.57 4.20 7.83
N LYS A 82 -6.83 5.16 8.73
CA LYS A 82 -6.79 6.59 8.39
C LYS A 82 -5.37 7.07 8.02
N ARG A 83 -4.33 6.46 8.60
CA ARG A 83 -2.95 6.66 8.12
C ARG A 83 -2.73 5.95 6.79
N ALA A 84 -3.32 4.77 6.58
CA ALA A 84 -3.17 4.04 5.33
C ALA A 84 -3.79 4.78 4.13
N SER A 85 -4.85 5.57 4.34
CA SER A 85 -5.44 6.38 3.27
C SER A 85 -4.48 7.44 2.71
N THR A 86 -3.46 7.88 3.46
CA THR A 86 -2.45 8.83 2.93
C THR A 86 -1.51 8.18 1.92
N PHE A 87 -1.48 6.85 1.83
CA PHE A 87 -0.72 6.10 0.83
C PHE A 87 -1.43 6.02 -0.53
N GLY A 88 -2.50 6.79 -0.76
CA GLY A 88 -3.04 6.99 -2.11
C GLY A 88 -1.95 7.42 -3.11
N ARG A 89 -0.97 8.21 -2.65
CA ARG A 89 0.19 8.63 -3.46
C ARG A 89 1.01 7.46 -4.00
N LEU A 90 1.16 6.36 -3.25
CA LEU A 90 1.86 5.15 -3.71
C LEU A 90 1.21 4.61 -5.00
N PHE A 91 -0.11 4.46 -5.00
CA PHE A 91 -0.84 3.93 -6.15
C PHE A 91 -0.87 4.90 -7.32
N THR A 92 -0.95 6.21 -7.07
CA THR A 92 -0.79 7.22 -8.12
C THR A 92 0.60 7.12 -8.78
N LEU A 93 1.67 7.03 -7.99
CA LEU A 93 3.02 6.92 -8.50
C LEU A 93 3.23 5.62 -9.30
N ILE A 94 2.67 4.50 -8.83
CA ILE A 94 2.67 3.22 -9.57
C ILE A 94 1.99 3.39 -10.93
N ASP A 95 0.84 4.07 -10.99
CA ASP A 95 0.10 4.29 -12.24
C ASP A 95 0.86 5.19 -13.21
N ASP A 96 1.49 6.26 -12.72
CA ASP A 96 2.31 7.18 -13.52
C ASP A 96 3.51 6.45 -14.13
N ILE A 97 4.27 5.70 -13.31
CA ILE A 97 5.42 4.91 -13.77
C ILE A 97 4.98 3.82 -14.76
N HIS A 98 3.84 3.17 -14.52
CA HIS A 98 3.31 2.13 -15.41
C HIS A 98 2.95 2.70 -16.79
N LYS A 99 2.34 3.89 -16.86
CA LYS A 99 2.06 4.56 -18.14
C LYS A 99 3.34 4.92 -18.89
N ASP A 100 4.34 5.45 -18.18
CA ASP A 100 5.64 5.79 -18.80
C ASP A 100 6.34 4.53 -19.33
N LEU A 101 6.28 3.41 -18.61
CA LEU A 101 6.83 2.13 -19.08
C LEU A 101 6.14 1.61 -20.33
N LEU A 102 4.81 1.63 -20.37
CA LEU A 102 4.05 1.24 -21.56
C LEU A 102 4.43 2.10 -22.78
N SER A 103 4.58 3.42 -22.59
CA SER A 103 5.04 4.32 -23.65
C SER A 103 6.45 3.96 -24.10
N ALA A 104 7.37 3.75 -23.16
CA ALA A 104 8.77 3.42 -23.46
C ALA A 104 8.92 2.06 -24.18
N VAL A 105 8.15 1.05 -23.80
CA VAL A 105 8.16 -0.27 -24.48
C VAL A 105 7.64 -0.12 -25.92
N ALA A 106 6.60 0.69 -26.15
CA ALA A 106 6.10 0.98 -27.48
C ALA A 106 7.09 1.80 -28.33
N GLU A 107 7.75 2.79 -27.73
CA GLU A 107 8.72 3.66 -28.38
C GLU A 107 10.04 2.94 -28.70
N MET A 108 10.56 2.06 -27.84
CA MET A 108 11.79 1.28 -28.10
C MET A 108 11.69 0.39 -29.36
N LYS A 109 10.46 0.00 -29.74
CA LYS A 109 10.21 -0.74 -30.98
C LYS A 109 10.40 0.12 -32.23
N LYS A 110 10.24 1.44 -32.11
CA LYS A 110 10.23 2.40 -33.24
C LYS A 110 11.47 3.30 -33.26
N ASN A 111 11.99 3.67 -32.09
CA ASN A 111 13.03 4.67 -31.89
C ASN A 111 14.22 4.09 -31.12
N ASP A 112 15.39 4.70 -31.29
CA ASP A 112 16.62 4.33 -30.55
C ASP A 112 16.74 5.01 -29.18
N VAL A 113 15.81 5.91 -28.87
CA VAL A 113 15.79 6.71 -27.64
C VAL A 113 14.42 6.61 -26.99
N VAL A 114 14.40 6.41 -25.68
CA VAL A 114 13.19 6.47 -24.85
C VAL A 114 13.40 7.28 -23.59
N TYR A 115 12.30 7.74 -23.00
CA TYR A 115 12.31 8.48 -21.74
C TYR A 115 11.72 7.63 -20.63
N LEU A 116 12.50 7.40 -19.57
CA LEU A 116 12.11 6.58 -18.43
C LEU A 116 12.25 7.36 -17.12
N PRO A 117 11.45 7.04 -16.09
CA PRO A 117 11.59 7.66 -14.77
C PRO A 117 13.00 7.49 -14.21
N ALA A 118 13.52 8.53 -13.57
CA ALA A 118 14.84 8.52 -12.97
C ALA A 118 14.94 7.51 -11.80
N GLN A 119 16.16 7.05 -11.49
CA GLN A 119 16.41 6.11 -10.39
C GLN A 119 15.87 6.62 -9.04
N GLN A 120 15.91 7.93 -8.78
CA GLN A 120 15.35 8.54 -7.58
C GLN A 120 13.85 8.28 -7.42
N THR A 121 13.08 8.34 -8.52
CA THR A 121 11.65 8.03 -8.52
C THR A 121 11.37 6.58 -8.13
N TRP A 122 12.17 5.64 -8.64
CA TRP A 122 12.10 4.22 -8.27
C TRP A 122 12.47 3.97 -6.81
N SER A 123 13.52 4.63 -6.33
CA SER A 123 13.92 4.56 -4.93
C SER A 123 12.86 5.15 -3.99
N TYR A 124 12.17 6.22 -4.40
CA TYR A 124 11.04 6.76 -3.65
C TYR A 124 9.82 5.82 -3.66
N LEU A 125 9.54 5.17 -4.78
CA LEU A 125 8.52 4.12 -4.85
C LEU A 125 8.81 3.00 -3.83
N LEU A 126 10.05 2.50 -3.78
CA LEU A 126 10.49 1.50 -2.80
C LEU A 126 10.35 2.00 -1.36
N TYR A 127 10.69 3.26 -1.09
CA TYR A 127 10.46 3.86 0.23
C TYR A 127 8.99 3.83 0.61
N LEU A 128 8.09 4.27 -0.27
CA LEU A 128 6.65 4.27 -0.03
C LEU A 128 6.10 2.85 0.19
N GLN A 129 6.54 1.87 -0.60
CA GLN A 129 6.18 0.46 -0.43
C GLN A 129 6.57 -0.05 0.96
N LEU A 130 7.80 0.23 1.42
CA LEU A 130 8.27 -0.22 2.73
C LEU A 130 7.46 0.42 3.87
N GLN A 131 7.16 1.72 3.79
CA GLN A 131 6.33 2.37 4.81
C GLN A 131 4.91 1.81 4.85
N TYR A 132 4.35 1.55 3.67
CA TYR A 132 3.00 1.00 3.56
C TYR A 132 2.95 -0.45 4.10
N LEU A 133 3.95 -1.28 3.80
CA LEU A 133 4.09 -2.64 4.38
C LEU A 133 4.09 -2.62 5.91
N LYS A 134 4.95 -1.79 6.51
CA LYS A 134 5.00 -1.62 7.98
C LYS A 134 3.65 -1.26 8.56
N LEU A 135 2.91 -0.40 7.87
CA LEU A 135 1.58 0.01 8.32
C LEU A 135 0.55 -1.12 8.21
N LEU A 136 0.59 -1.91 7.13
CA LEU A 136 -0.26 -3.09 6.96
C LEU A 136 0.01 -4.13 8.06
N ASP A 137 1.26 -4.40 8.40
CA ASP A 137 1.62 -5.36 9.45
C ASP A 137 1.16 -4.91 10.84
N ILE A 138 1.34 -3.62 11.16
CA ILE A 138 0.78 -3.03 12.39
C ILE A 138 -0.74 -3.16 12.40
N ASN A 139 -1.40 -2.86 11.27
CA ASN A 139 -2.85 -2.96 11.16
C ASN A 139 -3.35 -4.39 11.36
N ARG A 140 -2.68 -5.39 10.78
CA ARG A 140 -2.98 -6.82 10.97
C ARG A 140 -2.88 -7.22 12.44
N SER A 141 -1.82 -6.79 13.11
CA SER A 141 -1.63 -7.05 14.55
C SER A 141 -2.76 -6.47 15.39
N TYR A 142 -3.22 -5.25 15.08
CA TYR A 142 -4.38 -4.66 15.74
C TYR A 142 -5.69 -5.38 15.42
N CYS A 143 -5.87 -5.87 14.18
CA CYS A 143 -7.05 -6.65 13.82
C CYS A 143 -7.14 -7.95 14.63
N ILE A 144 -6.03 -8.67 14.79
CA ILE A 144 -5.97 -9.90 15.61
C ILE A 144 -6.34 -9.57 17.06
N ALA A 145 -5.71 -8.56 17.65
CA ALA A 145 -5.99 -8.16 19.03
C ALA A 145 -7.46 -7.76 19.24
N ALA A 146 -8.02 -6.99 18.30
CA ALA A 146 -9.43 -6.59 18.32
C ALA A 146 -10.35 -7.82 18.18
N PHE A 147 -10.08 -8.70 17.23
CA PHE A 147 -10.87 -9.90 16.97
C PHE A 147 -10.92 -10.82 18.18
N ASN A 148 -9.78 -11.07 18.84
CA ASN A 148 -9.72 -11.91 20.05
C ASN A 148 -10.57 -11.33 21.17
N HIS A 149 -10.47 -10.01 21.41
CA HIS A 149 -11.28 -9.35 22.43
C HIS A 149 -12.78 -9.36 22.11
N LEU A 150 -13.15 -9.16 20.85
CA LEU A 150 -14.54 -9.25 20.40
C LEU A 150 -15.08 -10.68 20.54
N SER A 151 -14.26 -11.68 20.26
CA SER A 151 -14.62 -13.11 20.41
C SER A 151 -14.95 -13.45 21.87
N CYS A 152 -14.17 -12.93 22.83
CA CYS A 152 -14.49 -13.09 24.25
C CYS A 152 -15.85 -12.48 24.61
N GLN A 153 -16.18 -11.29 24.10
CA GLN A 153 -17.48 -10.65 24.38
C GLN A 153 -18.64 -11.32 23.66
N PHE A 154 -18.40 -11.87 22.47
CA PHE A 154 -19.36 -12.71 21.79
C PHE A 154 -19.67 -13.97 22.60
N ALA A 155 -18.64 -14.64 23.14
CA ALA A 155 -18.81 -15.84 23.95
C ALA A 155 -19.60 -15.59 25.26
N THR A 156 -19.51 -14.39 25.82
CA THR A 156 -20.32 -13.99 26.99
C THR A 156 -21.74 -13.52 26.63
N GLY A 157 -22.12 -13.58 25.35
CA GLY A 157 -23.46 -13.18 24.88
C GLY A 157 -23.68 -11.67 24.80
N MET A 158 -22.63 -10.85 24.91
CA MET A 158 -22.76 -9.40 24.92
C MET A 158 -22.91 -8.86 23.49
N LEU A 159 -24.07 -8.26 23.17
CA LEU A 159 -24.32 -7.56 21.91
C LEU A 159 -23.95 -8.41 20.68
N ILE A 160 -24.44 -9.65 20.65
CA ILE A 160 -24.07 -10.71 19.70
C ILE A 160 -24.06 -10.21 18.24
N PRO A 161 -25.13 -9.58 17.70
CA PRO A 161 -25.11 -9.13 16.31
C PRO A 161 -24.00 -8.12 16.00
N GLN A 162 -23.73 -7.22 16.94
CA GLN A 162 -22.71 -6.18 16.78
C GLN A 162 -21.31 -6.78 16.81
N MET A 163 -21.05 -7.74 17.70
CA MET A 163 -19.76 -8.42 17.79
C MET A 163 -19.46 -9.19 16.51
N VAL A 164 -20.43 -9.92 15.96
CA VAL A 164 -20.29 -10.62 14.68
C VAL A 164 -19.91 -9.66 13.55
N ILE A 165 -20.58 -8.50 13.46
CA ILE A 165 -20.26 -7.52 12.42
C ILE A 165 -18.85 -6.96 12.60
N PHE A 166 -18.47 -6.56 13.82
CA PHE A 166 -17.11 -6.06 14.08
C PHE A 166 -16.05 -7.13 13.77
N MET A 167 -16.26 -8.36 14.21
CA MET A 167 -15.36 -9.50 13.93
C MET A 167 -15.22 -9.74 12.42
N GLY A 168 -16.34 -9.72 11.69
CA GLY A 168 -16.33 -9.84 10.23
C GLY A 168 -15.53 -8.73 9.54
N ILE A 169 -15.70 -7.47 9.96
CA ILE A 169 -14.92 -6.34 9.44
C ILE A 169 -13.43 -6.50 9.76
N MET A 170 -13.08 -6.86 11.01
CA MET A 170 -11.68 -7.10 11.42
C MET A 170 -11.03 -8.21 10.58
N ALA A 171 -11.72 -9.33 10.38
CA ALA A 171 -11.23 -10.45 9.61
C ALA A 171 -11.00 -10.07 8.13
N ARG A 172 -11.93 -9.33 7.51
CA ARG A 172 -11.78 -8.86 6.12
C ARG A 172 -10.61 -7.89 5.97
N ILE A 173 -10.47 -6.92 6.88
CA ILE A 173 -9.34 -5.98 6.87
C ILE A 173 -8.02 -6.74 7.03
N TRP A 174 -7.95 -7.71 7.95
CA TRP A 174 -6.76 -8.52 8.19
C TRP A 174 -6.36 -9.32 6.95
N LEU A 175 -7.33 -10.02 6.33
CA LEU A 175 -7.10 -10.83 5.12
C LEU A 175 -6.61 -9.95 3.95
N LEU A 176 -7.31 -8.84 3.68
CA LEU A 176 -6.95 -7.93 2.60
C LEU A 176 -5.57 -7.29 2.84
N SER A 177 -5.29 -6.89 4.09
CA SER A 177 -3.98 -6.33 4.45
C SER A 177 -2.86 -7.35 4.24
N GLY A 178 -3.09 -8.62 4.59
CA GLY A 178 -2.15 -9.71 4.33
C GLY A 178 -1.89 -9.93 2.85
N SER A 179 -2.94 -10.03 2.04
CA SER A 179 -2.82 -10.24 0.59
C SER A 179 -2.07 -9.09 -0.10
N ILE A 180 -2.34 -7.84 0.28
CA ILE A 180 -1.60 -6.69 -0.28
C ILE A 180 -0.14 -6.74 0.15
N ALA A 181 0.14 -7.05 1.42
CA ALA A 181 1.50 -7.09 1.94
C ALA A 181 2.36 -8.14 1.21
N GLU A 182 1.84 -9.35 1.03
CA GLU A 182 2.53 -10.42 0.31
C GLU A 182 2.87 -10.02 -1.14
N LYS A 183 1.91 -9.41 -1.84
CA LYS A 183 2.14 -8.93 -3.21
C LYS A 183 3.21 -7.85 -3.26
N ILE A 184 3.11 -6.82 -2.41
CA ILE A 184 4.11 -5.75 -2.38
C ILE A 184 5.49 -6.30 -2.03
N GLN A 185 5.59 -7.21 -1.06
CA GLN A 185 6.85 -7.83 -0.67
C GLN A 185 7.46 -8.65 -1.81
N SER A 186 6.66 -9.43 -2.54
CA SER A 186 7.13 -10.20 -3.70
C SER A 186 7.66 -9.32 -4.83
N CYS A 187 7.02 -8.17 -5.06
CA CYS A 187 7.42 -7.19 -6.08
C CYS A 187 8.65 -6.36 -5.65
N TYR A 188 8.83 -6.11 -4.35
CA TYR A 188 9.84 -5.20 -3.83
C TYR A 188 11.25 -5.55 -4.30
N GLY A 189 11.64 -6.83 -4.20
CA GLY A 189 12.97 -7.28 -4.61
C GLY A 189 13.24 -7.07 -6.11
N LEU A 190 12.23 -7.30 -6.95
CA LEU A 190 12.33 -7.13 -8.39
C LEU A 190 12.49 -5.65 -8.77
N VAL A 191 11.71 -4.76 -8.14
CA VAL A 191 11.86 -3.30 -8.32
C VAL A 191 13.21 -2.84 -7.81
N TYR A 192 13.67 -3.34 -6.65
CA TYR A 192 14.95 -2.97 -6.05
C TYR A 192 16.13 -3.30 -6.95
N VAL A 193 16.21 -4.51 -7.51
CA VAL A 193 17.29 -4.88 -8.42
C VAL A 193 17.20 -4.08 -9.73
N SER A 194 15.99 -3.91 -10.26
CA SER A 194 15.81 -3.26 -11.56
C SER A 194 16.11 -1.76 -11.53
N ARG A 195 15.99 -1.11 -10.37
CA ARG A 195 16.24 0.34 -10.25
C ARG A 195 17.66 0.75 -10.66
N GLU A 196 18.64 -0.13 -10.53
CA GLU A 196 20.05 0.15 -10.85
C GLU A 196 20.29 0.29 -12.36
N HIS A 197 19.32 -0.10 -13.20
CA HIS A 197 19.39 0.07 -14.64
C HIS A 197 18.91 1.44 -15.13
N PHE A 198 18.38 2.28 -14.24
CA PHE A 198 17.89 3.61 -14.58
C PHE A 198 18.93 4.68 -14.27
N SER A 199 18.94 5.72 -15.10
CA SER A 199 19.84 6.86 -14.93
C SER A 199 19.49 7.67 -13.67
N ARG A 200 20.51 8.19 -12.97
CA ARG A 200 20.35 9.13 -11.86
C ARG A 200 20.23 10.56 -12.37
N THR A 201 19.39 11.36 -11.73
CA THR A 201 19.50 12.83 -11.83
C THR A 201 20.68 13.32 -10.99
N ASN A 202 21.10 14.56 -11.24
CA ASN A 202 22.13 15.25 -10.44
C ASN A 202 21.63 15.66 -9.04
N SER A 203 20.38 15.35 -8.67
CA SER A 203 19.86 15.70 -7.34
C SER A 203 20.45 14.78 -6.28
N ALA A 204 20.81 15.33 -5.13
CA ALA A 204 21.33 14.61 -3.96
C ALA A 204 20.28 13.78 -3.19
N TRP A 205 19.14 13.48 -3.82
CA TRP A 205 18.08 12.65 -3.26
C TRP A 205 18.49 11.18 -3.24
#